data_AF-A0A3B1JWX5-F1
#
_entry.id   AF-A0A3B1JWX5-F1
#
_cell.length_a   1.000
_cell.length_b   1.000
_cell.length_c   1.000
_cell.angle_alpha   90.00
_cell.angle_beta   90.00
_cell.angle_gamma   90.00
#
_symmetry.space_group_name_H-M   'P 1'
#
loop_
_entity.id
_entity.type
_entity.pdbx_description
1 polymer ?
#
loop_
_entity_poly.entity_id
_entity_poly.type
_entity_poly.pdbx_seq_one_letter_code
_entity_poly.pdbx_strand_id
1 'polypeptide(L)'
;MPGTEVKHRKGKSALPQDGKTNGTSEPSLRSEGKTAAAGPSEEKQQPAGDPARLGSSVDLKTAVSLLSLTACLLLAWVVIQQNARFNEVEEKYRHLHEKTADLLLLEERLGTVSKKLEASEDHLKGAISTVTAVVRLEKDITSLNAAVMTMQEDQEASSLRLQKVNDRFLNVTEAWQEGLGVVTDELAKLRSESRSVHVRVTEQVNDAEGRLRALSERLEEVEDGTRRNARLLERTEEEDAKRVQSHLDWNTGQCEGVQLLLESEEVRSPISHLSRLEKEVSQLKDWSSSLNERRQQMQEKMAALLEAVQRIENRTTAISSDVTAKVASVRTDVRRMGGLEGEVDALLSRTGQLEDKVNNAEKQMVKRVGEVLAASIDRISSLKSSTEKNTQSLEKIRKQIPEFSATDKKLYDRIVALESSRAKLVRTVTFASELKPKVFTIKQDFAMLEPQLADIIFRIGNLAEDVMKREEDIIQLKQSLTNFMTVQEELKQSEENLEVKLVSSDMGIQNDLSKTLIETDWSN
;
A
#
# COMPACT_ATOMS: atom_id res chain seq x y z
N MET A 1 -3.35 -54.48 -10.98
CA MET A 1 -4.36 -54.97 -10.02
C MET A 1 -3.88 -54.60 -8.64
N PRO A 2 -4.62 -53.78 -7.87
CA PRO A 2 -5.80 -52.99 -8.27
C PRO A 2 -5.44 -51.97 -9.40
N GLY A 3 -6.33 -51.17 -9.99
CA GLY A 3 -7.75 -50.87 -9.71
C GLY A 3 -7.90 -49.44 -9.17
N THR A 4 -8.67 -48.51 -9.74
CA THR A 4 -9.69 -48.61 -10.82
C THR A 4 -9.76 -47.34 -11.70
N GLU A 5 -10.30 -47.54 -12.90
CA GLU A 5 -11.13 -46.67 -13.80
C GLU A 5 -11.39 -45.19 -13.41
N VAL A 6 -11.39 -44.17 -14.30
CA VAL A 6 -11.77 -44.02 -15.74
C VAL A 6 -13.30 -44.03 -16.03
N LYS A 7 -13.94 -42.84 -16.11
CA LYS A 7 -14.65 -42.38 -17.35
C LYS A 7 -15.28 -40.98 -17.29
N HIS A 8 -15.56 -40.45 -18.49
CA HIS A 8 -16.34 -39.25 -18.77
C HIS A 8 -17.82 -39.35 -18.32
N ARG A 9 -18.52 -38.20 -18.20
CA ARG A 9 -19.50 -37.82 -19.25
C ARG A 9 -19.89 -36.33 -19.32
N LYS A 10 -20.36 -35.97 -20.51
CA LYS A 10 -20.99 -34.72 -20.98
C LYS A 10 -22.51 -34.81 -20.79
N GLY A 11 -23.17 -33.72 -20.33
CA GLY A 11 -24.62 -33.64 -20.14
C GLY A 11 -25.15 -32.21 -20.34
N LYS A 12 -26.46 -32.05 -20.60
CA LYS A 12 -27.13 -30.77 -20.91
C LYS A 12 -28.48 -30.66 -20.17
N SER A 13 -28.94 -29.40 -20.04
CA SER A 13 -30.34 -28.94 -20.06
C SER A 13 -31.29 -29.22 -18.88
N ALA A 14 -32.33 -28.36 -18.85
CA ALA A 14 -33.62 -28.43 -18.13
C ALA A 14 -33.77 -27.67 -16.80
N LEU A 15 -34.45 -26.52 -16.90
CA LEU A 15 -35.46 -25.99 -15.95
C LEU A 15 -36.69 -26.95 -15.89
N PRO A 16 -37.74 -26.80 -15.03
CA PRO A 16 -38.26 -25.54 -14.46
C PRO A 16 -38.82 -25.62 -13.00
N GLN A 17 -39.66 -24.62 -12.63
CA GLN A 17 -40.79 -24.67 -11.67
C GLN A 17 -40.52 -24.59 -10.15
N ASP A 18 -41.41 -24.02 -9.31
CA ASP A 18 -42.59 -23.14 -9.56
C ASP A 18 -42.85 -22.25 -8.31
N GLY A 19 -43.75 -21.25 -8.41
CA GLY A 19 -44.18 -20.40 -7.28
C GLY A 19 -44.31 -18.90 -7.64
N LYS A 20 -45.24 -18.47 -8.51
CA LYS A 20 -46.69 -18.25 -8.30
C LYS A 20 -47.04 -17.27 -7.15
N THR A 21 -47.96 -16.30 -7.32
CA THR A 21 -48.90 -16.05 -8.43
C THR A 21 -49.25 -14.55 -8.58
N ASN A 22 -49.44 -14.15 -9.84
CA ASN A 22 -50.46 -13.24 -10.44
C ASN A 22 -51.02 -12.02 -9.67
N GLY A 23 -51.30 -10.89 -10.34
CA GLY A 23 -51.05 -10.54 -11.75
C GLY A 23 -52.08 -9.57 -12.36
N THR A 24 -51.75 -9.08 -13.58
CA THR A 24 -52.64 -8.66 -14.70
C THR A 24 -53.73 -7.58 -14.46
N SER A 25 -53.97 -6.60 -15.35
CA SER A 25 -53.52 -6.40 -16.74
C SER A 25 -53.43 -4.92 -17.12
N GLU A 26 -52.52 -4.58 -18.04
CA GLU A 26 -52.68 -3.45 -18.98
C GLU A 26 -53.60 -3.89 -20.16
N PRO A 27 -54.22 -3.01 -21.00
CA PRO A 27 -53.45 -2.19 -21.97
C PRO A 27 -54.03 -0.83 -22.46
N SER A 28 -53.12 0.13 -22.70
CA SER A 28 -52.90 0.88 -23.96
C SER A 28 -54.02 1.63 -24.76
N LEU A 29 -53.66 2.87 -25.18
CA LEU A 29 -53.96 3.61 -26.46
C LEU A 29 -55.29 4.39 -26.72
N ARG A 30 -55.16 5.74 -26.64
CA ARG A 30 -55.35 6.76 -27.73
C ARG A 30 -56.76 7.25 -28.19
N SER A 31 -56.86 8.58 -28.39
CA SER A 31 -57.83 9.38 -29.23
C SER A 31 -59.32 9.40 -28.83
N GLU A 32 -60.19 10.37 -29.21
CA GLU A 32 -60.09 11.81 -29.57
C GLU A 32 -61.51 12.45 -29.54
N GLY A 33 -61.64 13.75 -29.19
CA GLY A 33 -62.87 14.57 -29.40
C GLY A 33 -64.11 14.22 -28.54
N LYS A 34 -65.29 14.89 -28.66
CA LYS A 34 -65.66 16.26 -29.10
C LYS A 34 -67.15 16.56 -28.70
N THR A 35 -67.57 17.83 -28.58
CA THR A 35 -68.98 18.36 -28.62
C THR A 35 -69.97 17.94 -27.49
N ALA A 36 -70.62 18.87 -26.76
CA ALA A 36 -71.94 19.57 -27.00
C ALA A 36 -73.17 18.80 -26.43
N ALA A 37 -74.34 19.36 -26.03
CA ALA A 37 -74.86 20.73 -25.79
C ALA A 37 -76.21 20.69 -24.99
N ALA A 38 -76.87 21.86 -24.77
CA ALA A 38 -78.22 22.09 -24.18
C ALA A 38 -78.34 21.82 -22.64
N GLY A 39 -79.33 22.35 -21.88
CA GLY A 39 -80.52 23.21 -22.11
C GLY A 39 -81.64 22.83 -21.11
N PRO A 40 -82.81 23.51 -20.99
CA PRO A 40 -83.33 24.69 -21.69
C PRO A 40 -83.83 25.83 -20.72
N SER A 41 -84.90 26.57 -21.08
CA SER A 41 -85.32 27.86 -20.49
C SER A 41 -86.86 27.98 -20.33
N GLU A 42 -87.31 29.00 -19.56
CA GLU A 42 -88.63 29.70 -19.56
C GLU A 42 -88.57 30.77 -18.43
N GLU A 43 -89.36 31.83 -18.27
CA GLU A 43 -90.13 32.81 -19.10
C GLU A 43 -90.45 34.02 -18.14
N LYS A 44 -91.13 35.16 -18.37
CA LYS A 44 -91.92 35.91 -19.40
C LYS A 44 -91.95 37.40 -18.90
N GLN A 45 -92.43 38.49 -19.52
CA GLN A 45 -92.95 38.84 -20.86
C GLN A 45 -92.74 40.38 -21.09
N GLN A 46 -93.06 40.87 -22.29
CA GLN A 46 -93.24 42.28 -22.72
C GLN A 46 -94.77 42.66 -22.72
N PRO A 47 -95.33 43.79 -23.26
CA PRO A 47 -94.87 44.67 -24.36
C PRO A 47 -95.22 46.19 -24.24
N ALA A 48 -95.28 46.90 -25.37
CA ALA A 48 -95.57 48.34 -25.52
C ALA A 48 -96.79 48.62 -26.44
N GLY A 49 -97.28 49.87 -26.50
CA GLY A 49 -98.33 50.32 -27.43
C GLY A 49 -98.70 51.81 -27.33
N ASP A 50 -98.75 52.49 -28.47
CA ASP A 50 -99.17 53.88 -28.73
C ASP A 50 -100.61 53.94 -29.33
N PRO A 51 -101.27 55.10 -29.60
CA PRO A 51 -101.22 56.44 -28.95
C PRO A 51 -102.63 57.11 -28.76
N ALA A 52 -102.63 58.39 -28.31
CA ALA A 52 -103.46 59.53 -28.79
C ALA A 52 -104.63 60.13 -27.97
N ARG A 53 -104.44 61.43 -27.66
CA ARG A 53 -105.39 62.60 -27.64
C ARG A 53 -106.35 62.85 -26.46
N LEU A 54 -106.63 64.17 -26.31
CA LEU A 54 -107.53 64.89 -25.39
C LEU A 54 -107.12 64.89 -23.89
N GLY A 55 -107.08 66.02 -23.17
CA GLY A 55 -107.13 67.43 -23.59
C GLY A 55 -107.76 68.38 -22.56
N SER A 56 -106.95 69.16 -21.82
CA SER A 56 -107.39 70.35 -21.07
C SER A 56 -106.20 71.31 -20.84
N SER A 57 -106.49 72.58 -20.49
CA SER A 57 -105.52 73.69 -20.55
C SER A 57 -105.02 74.13 -19.17
N VAL A 58 -103.69 74.17 -18.99
CA VAL A 58 -102.98 74.82 -17.88
C VAL A 58 -101.67 75.43 -18.43
N ASP A 59 -101.23 76.57 -17.90
CA ASP A 59 -100.18 77.39 -18.53
C ASP A 59 -98.81 76.73 -18.74
N LEU A 60 -98.31 76.87 -19.97
CA LEU A 60 -97.11 76.19 -20.49
C LEU A 60 -95.82 76.55 -19.72
N LYS A 61 -95.74 77.74 -19.10
CA LYS A 61 -94.55 78.19 -18.36
C LYS A 61 -94.34 77.44 -17.05
N THR A 62 -95.42 77.15 -16.31
CA THR A 62 -95.37 76.52 -14.99
C THR A 62 -95.10 75.01 -15.09
N ALA A 63 -95.62 74.37 -16.14
CA ALA A 63 -95.38 72.95 -16.43
C ALA A 63 -93.89 72.65 -16.70
N VAL A 64 -93.20 73.50 -17.46
CA VAL A 64 -91.77 73.34 -17.77
C VAL A 64 -90.90 73.50 -16.52
N SER A 65 -91.22 74.42 -15.61
CA SER A 65 -90.49 74.57 -14.33
C SER A 65 -90.71 73.41 -13.36
N LEU A 66 -91.90 72.79 -13.35
CA LEU A 66 -92.17 71.61 -12.52
C LEU A 66 -91.47 70.36 -13.06
N LEU A 67 -91.40 70.20 -14.39
CA LEU A 67 -90.65 69.11 -15.02
C LEU A 67 -89.13 69.27 -14.83
N SER A 68 -88.58 70.50 -14.86
CA SER A 68 -87.16 70.70 -14.57
C SER A 68 -86.81 70.50 -13.09
N LEU A 69 -87.67 70.95 -12.15
CA LEU A 69 -87.48 70.70 -10.71
C LEU A 69 -87.55 69.22 -10.36
N THR A 70 -88.54 68.49 -10.87
CA THR A 70 -88.64 67.04 -10.64
C THR A 70 -87.49 66.28 -11.28
N ALA A 71 -87.05 66.64 -12.49
CA ALA A 71 -85.84 66.08 -13.10
C ALA A 71 -84.57 66.38 -12.27
N CYS A 72 -84.39 67.61 -11.77
CA CYS A 72 -83.25 67.96 -10.92
C CYS A 72 -83.25 67.22 -9.58
N LEU A 73 -84.41 67.05 -8.94
CA LEU A 73 -84.54 66.31 -7.69
C LEU A 73 -84.30 64.80 -7.88
N LEU A 74 -84.77 64.21 -8.99
CA LEU A 74 -84.47 62.83 -9.34
C LEU A 74 -82.99 62.63 -9.67
N LEU A 75 -82.36 63.57 -10.40
CA LEU A 75 -80.92 63.53 -10.66
C LEU A 75 -80.10 63.69 -9.36
N ALA A 76 -80.49 64.60 -8.47
CA ALA A 76 -79.85 64.76 -7.16
C ALA A 76 -79.98 63.48 -6.30
N TRP A 77 -81.16 62.86 -6.28
CA TRP A 77 -81.38 61.58 -5.61
C TRP A 77 -80.52 60.46 -6.20
N VAL A 78 -80.46 60.34 -7.54
CA VAL A 78 -79.61 59.36 -8.23
C VAL A 78 -78.14 59.61 -7.95
N VAL A 79 -77.67 60.86 -7.93
CA VAL A 79 -76.28 61.21 -7.57
C VAL A 79 -75.98 60.85 -6.11
N ILE A 80 -76.87 61.15 -5.16
CA ILE A 80 -76.70 60.77 -3.75
C ILE A 80 -76.68 59.24 -3.59
N GLN A 81 -77.57 58.53 -4.28
CA GLN A 81 -77.65 57.07 -4.25
C GLN A 81 -76.45 56.40 -4.96
N GLN A 82 -75.88 57.04 -6.00
CA GLN A 82 -74.59 56.64 -6.57
C GLN A 82 -73.43 56.90 -5.60
N ASN A 83 -73.42 58.03 -4.89
CA ASN A 83 -72.36 58.38 -3.95
C ASN A 83 -72.30 57.40 -2.76
N ALA A 84 -73.46 57.01 -2.22
CA ALA A 84 -73.55 55.98 -1.18
C ALA A 84 -73.05 54.60 -1.67
N ARG A 85 -73.42 54.20 -2.89
CA ARG A 85 -72.91 52.98 -3.55
C ARG A 85 -71.41 53.05 -3.79
N PHE A 86 -70.88 54.21 -4.16
CA PHE A 86 -69.46 54.41 -4.43
C PHE A 86 -68.64 54.28 -3.13
N ASN A 87 -69.09 54.86 -2.03
CA ASN A 87 -68.44 54.72 -0.71
C ASN A 87 -68.43 53.27 -0.21
N GLU A 88 -69.53 52.52 -0.38
CA GLU A 88 -69.60 51.08 -0.04
C GLU A 88 -68.61 50.24 -0.89
N VAL A 89 -68.38 50.63 -2.15
CA VAL A 89 -67.39 50.01 -3.03
C VAL A 89 -65.96 50.46 -2.67
N GLU A 90 -65.76 51.71 -2.27
CA GLU A 90 -64.45 52.23 -1.89
C GLU A 90 -63.93 51.58 -0.60
N GLU A 91 -64.77 51.42 0.43
CA GLU A 91 -64.41 50.68 1.65
C GLU A 91 -64.04 49.23 1.33
N LYS A 92 -64.79 48.55 0.45
CA LYS A 92 -64.46 47.21 -0.02
C LYS A 92 -63.15 47.20 -0.81
N TYR A 93 -62.89 48.21 -1.63
CA TYR A 93 -61.64 48.33 -2.38
C TYR A 93 -60.45 48.54 -1.45
N ARG A 94 -60.54 49.43 -0.45
CA ARG A 94 -59.53 49.62 0.60
C ARG A 94 -59.29 48.33 1.38
N HIS A 95 -60.35 47.61 1.78
CA HIS A 95 -60.22 46.37 2.53
C HIS A 95 -59.64 45.20 1.70
N LEU A 96 -59.91 45.15 0.39
CA LEU A 96 -59.19 44.26 -0.52
C LEU A 96 -57.71 44.67 -0.65
N HIS A 97 -57.40 45.97 -0.70
CA HIS A 97 -56.03 46.48 -0.80
C HIS A 97 -55.21 46.16 0.47
N GLU A 98 -55.82 46.30 1.63
CA GLU A 98 -55.28 45.92 2.95
C GLU A 98 -55.02 44.42 3.03
N LYS A 99 -56.02 43.58 2.69
CA LYS A 99 -55.85 42.12 2.61
C LYS A 99 -54.83 41.68 1.57
N THR A 100 -54.63 42.46 0.51
CA THR A 100 -53.57 42.21 -0.49
C THR A 100 -52.19 42.52 0.07
N ALA A 101 -52.05 43.57 0.89
CA ALA A 101 -50.81 43.86 1.61
C ALA A 101 -50.48 42.76 2.65
N ASP A 102 -51.47 42.29 3.41
CA ASP A 102 -51.32 41.16 4.32
C ASP A 102 -50.95 39.86 3.59
N LEU A 103 -51.53 39.61 2.40
CA LEU A 103 -51.16 38.46 1.55
C LEU A 103 -49.71 38.55 1.06
N LEU A 104 -49.24 39.72 0.63
CA LEU A 104 -47.84 39.93 0.23
C LEU A 104 -46.88 39.79 1.41
N LEU A 105 -47.26 40.25 2.61
CA LEU A 105 -46.49 40.05 3.83
C LEU A 105 -46.46 38.57 4.24
N LEU A 106 -47.57 37.85 4.07
CA LEU A 106 -47.64 36.41 4.27
C LEU A 106 -46.78 35.65 3.24
N GLU A 107 -46.74 36.09 1.98
CA GLU A 107 -45.90 35.52 0.93
C GLU A 107 -44.40 35.76 1.21
N GLU A 108 -44.00 36.95 1.65
CA GLU A 108 -42.63 37.23 2.11
C GLU A 108 -42.26 36.34 3.31
N ARG A 109 -43.18 36.21 4.29
CA ARG A 109 -43.01 35.30 5.44
C ARG A 109 -42.86 33.84 4.98
N LEU A 110 -43.69 33.37 4.05
CA LEU A 110 -43.62 32.03 3.50
C LEU A 110 -42.29 31.81 2.75
N GLY A 111 -41.85 32.78 1.95
CA GLY A 111 -40.58 32.74 1.24
C GLY A 111 -39.35 32.73 2.16
N THR A 112 -39.38 33.47 3.28
CA THR A 112 -38.31 33.44 4.29
C THR A 112 -38.32 32.16 5.14
N VAL A 113 -39.49 31.53 5.34
CA VAL A 113 -39.59 30.20 5.97
C VAL A 113 -39.10 29.11 5.01
N SER A 114 -39.50 29.16 3.74
CA SER A 114 -39.05 28.22 2.70
C SER A 114 -37.53 28.21 2.55
N LYS A 115 -36.90 29.38 2.39
CA LYS A 115 -35.42 29.51 2.33
C LYS A 115 -34.70 29.02 3.60
N LYS A 116 -35.35 29.10 4.77
CA LYS A 116 -34.80 28.53 6.02
C LYS A 116 -34.96 27.02 6.09
N LEU A 117 -36.05 26.48 5.55
CA LEU A 117 -36.30 25.04 5.48
C LEU A 117 -35.30 24.39 4.50
N GLU A 118 -35.14 24.96 3.31
CA GLU A 118 -34.16 24.55 2.29
C GLU A 118 -32.72 24.56 2.85
N ALA A 119 -32.31 25.66 3.50
CA ALA A 119 -31.01 25.72 4.19
C ALA A 119 -30.87 24.69 5.33
N SER A 120 -31.97 24.34 6.02
CA SER A 120 -31.94 23.28 7.05
C SER A 120 -31.86 21.87 6.46
N GLU A 121 -32.46 21.66 5.28
CA GLU A 121 -32.38 20.39 4.55
C GLU A 121 -30.97 20.15 4.03
N ASP A 122 -30.31 21.18 3.49
CA ASP A 122 -28.91 21.09 3.05
C ASP A 122 -27.94 20.91 4.24
N HIS A 123 -28.20 21.56 5.38
CA HIS A 123 -27.46 21.27 6.61
C HIS A 123 -27.68 19.82 7.09
N LEU A 124 -28.90 19.27 6.97
CA LEU A 124 -29.20 17.90 7.35
C LEU A 124 -28.56 16.88 6.38
N LYS A 125 -28.59 17.12 5.06
CA LYS A 125 -27.84 16.34 4.06
C LYS A 125 -26.34 16.38 4.35
N GLY A 126 -25.81 17.55 4.71
CA GLY A 126 -24.42 17.73 5.15
C GLY A 126 -24.09 16.86 6.36
N ALA A 127 -24.91 16.90 7.41
CA ALA A 127 -24.74 16.08 8.62
C ALA A 127 -24.86 14.57 8.33
N ILE A 128 -25.79 14.14 7.49
CA ILE A 128 -25.94 12.73 7.08
C ILE A 128 -24.71 12.28 6.28
N SER A 129 -24.15 13.16 5.43
CA SER A 129 -22.91 12.90 4.68
C SER A 129 -21.70 12.75 5.62
N THR A 130 -21.54 13.63 6.62
CA THR A 130 -20.44 13.51 7.59
C THR A 130 -20.59 12.29 8.49
N VAL A 131 -21.79 11.95 8.96
CA VAL A 131 -22.05 10.69 9.68
C VAL A 131 -21.72 9.48 8.82
N THR A 132 -22.09 9.49 7.53
CA THR A 132 -21.73 8.42 6.58
C THR A 132 -20.21 8.31 6.39
N ALA A 133 -19.48 9.44 6.41
CA ALA A 133 -18.02 9.44 6.36
C ALA A 133 -17.39 8.91 7.67
N VAL A 134 -17.96 9.22 8.85
CA VAL A 134 -17.51 8.69 10.14
C VAL A 134 -17.71 7.17 10.21
N VAL A 135 -18.85 6.64 9.77
CA VAL A 135 -19.10 5.18 9.73
C VAL A 135 -18.16 4.46 8.76
N ARG A 136 -17.75 5.10 7.65
CA ARG A 136 -16.67 4.59 6.80
C ARG A 136 -15.33 4.61 7.53
N LEU A 137 -14.98 5.71 8.18
CA LEU A 137 -13.72 5.84 8.93
C LEU A 137 -13.62 4.79 10.06
N GLU A 138 -14.71 4.51 10.78
CA GLU A 138 -14.77 3.46 11.81
C GLU A 138 -14.57 2.06 11.21
N LYS A 139 -15.16 1.79 10.04
CA LYS A 139 -14.90 0.57 9.27
C LYS A 139 -13.46 0.47 8.78
N ASP A 140 -12.86 1.58 8.35
CA ASP A 140 -11.49 1.62 7.87
C ASP A 140 -10.49 1.47 9.05
N ILE A 141 -10.79 2.02 10.23
CA ILE A 141 -10.03 1.83 11.47
C ILE A 141 -10.10 0.38 11.96
N THR A 142 -11.28 -0.25 11.95
CA THR A 142 -11.43 -1.66 12.35
C THR A 142 -10.77 -2.62 11.35
N SER A 143 -10.86 -2.33 10.05
CA SER A 143 -10.11 -3.02 8.98
C SER A 143 -8.59 -2.87 9.16
N LEU A 144 -8.11 -1.66 9.47
CA LEU A 144 -6.70 -1.37 9.71
C LEU A 144 -6.17 -2.09 10.96
N ASN A 145 -6.93 -2.10 12.07
CA ASN A 145 -6.55 -2.85 13.27
C ASN A 145 -6.47 -4.36 12.99
N ALA A 146 -7.40 -4.93 12.21
CA ALA A 146 -7.31 -6.33 11.80
C ALA A 146 -6.04 -6.61 10.97
N ALA A 147 -5.72 -5.73 10.01
CA ALA A 147 -4.49 -5.83 9.22
C ALA A 147 -3.22 -5.72 10.10
N VAL A 148 -3.19 -4.79 11.05
CA VAL A 148 -2.08 -4.63 12.01
C VAL A 148 -1.90 -5.89 12.86
N MET A 149 -2.97 -6.52 13.35
CA MET A 149 -2.87 -7.78 14.08
C MET A 149 -2.32 -8.91 13.21
N THR A 150 -2.77 -9.04 11.95
CA THR A 150 -2.18 -10.04 11.04
C THR A 150 -0.71 -9.77 10.72
N MET A 151 -0.29 -8.50 10.63
CA MET A 151 1.13 -8.13 10.48
C MET A 151 1.95 -8.44 11.73
N GLN A 152 1.38 -8.26 12.93
CA GLN A 152 2.01 -8.62 14.20
C GLN A 152 2.25 -10.14 14.28
N GLU A 153 1.22 -10.94 13.96
CA GLU A 153 1.30 -12.41 13.91
C GLU A 153 2.32 -12.90 12.86
N ASP A 154 2.33 -12.34 11.65
CA ASP A 154 3.31 -12.71 10.61
C ASP A 154 4.73 -12.26 11.00
N GLN A 155 4.88 -11.14 11.72
CA GLN A 155 6.18 -10.69 12.23
C GLN A 155 6.71 -11.60 13.34
N GLU A 156 5.87 -12.06 14.27
CA GLU A 156 6.24 -13.05 15.28
C GLU A 156 6.54 -14.42 14.65
N ALA A 157 5.77 -14.85 13.65
CA ALA A 157 6.08 -16.03 12.86
C ALA A 157 7.41 -15.86 12.08
N SER A 158 7.74 -14.66 11.62
CA SER A 158 9.01 -14.36 10.96
C SER A 158 10.20 -14.39 11.90
N SER A 159 10.06 -13.87 13.13
CA SER A 159 11.15 -13.87 14.12
C SER A 159 11.45 -15.28 14.61
N LEU A 160 10.42 -16.11 14.84
CA LEU A 160 10.56 -17.53 15.14
C LEU A 160 11.24 -18.30 14.00
N ARG A 161 10.90 -18.00 12.73
CA ARG A 161 11.57 -18.58 11.55
C ARG A 161 13.04 -18.14 11.48
N LEU A 162 13.34 -16.87 11.76
CA LEU A 162 14.70 -16.33 11.73
C LEU A 162 15.56 -16.92 12.85
N GLN A 163 15.03 -17.04 14.07
CA GLN A 163 15.68 -17.74 15.18
C GLN A 163 15.99 -19.20 14.79
N LYS A 164 15.00 -19.95 14.29
CA LYS A 164 15.19 -21.33 13.84
C LYS A 164 16.19 -21.50 12.68
N VAL A 165 16.41 -20.46 11.89
CA VAL A 165 17.46 -20.39 10.87
C VAL A 165 18.82 -20.08 11.50
N ASN A 166 18.88 -19.16 12.48
CA ASN A 166 20.09 -18.88 13.26
C ASN A 166 20.57 -20.13 14.03
N ASP A 167 19.68 -20.85 14.71
CA ASP A 167 19.99 -22.09 15.44
C ASP A 167 20.57 -23.17 14.51
N ARG A 168 20.06 -23.23 13.26
CA ARG A 168 20.61 -24.08 12.20
C ARG A 168 21.99 -23.62 11.74
N PHE A 169 22.22 -22.32 11.58
CA PHE A 169 23.55 -21.80 11.23
C PHE A 169 24.57 -22.05 12.34
N LEU A 170 24.19 -21.95 13.62
CA LEU A 170 25.04 -22.27 14.75
C LEU A 170 25.42 -23.76 14.76
N ASN A 171 24.44 -24.66 14.71
CA ASN A 171 24.67 -26.11 14.67
C ASN A 171 25.53 -26.53 13.45
N VAL A 172 25.25 -25.97 12.27
CA VAL A 172 26.08 -26.19 11.08
C VAL A 172 27.51 -25.67 11.29
N THR A 173 27.69 -24.47 11.87
CA THR A 173 29.01 -23.91 12.16
C THR A 173 29.80 -24.76 13.17
N GLU A 174 29.14 -25.25 14.21
CA GLU A 174 29.71 -26.16 15.22
C GLU A 174 30.17 -27.47 14.58
N ALA A 175 29.33 -28.11 13.76
CA ALA A 175 29.70 -29.31 13.01
C ALA A 175 30.83 -29.09 11.99
N TRP A 176 30.91 -27.91 11.34
CA TRP A 176 32.06 -27.55 10.50
C TRP A 176 33.33 -27.34 11.33
N GLN A 177 33.25 -26.78 12.53
CA GLN A 177 34.39 -26.60 13.43
C GLN A 177 34.90 -27.93 13.99
N GLU A 178 34.01 -28.82 14.42
CA GLU A 178 34.35 -30.18 14.85
C GLU A 178 35.00 -30.97 13.70
N GLY A 179 34.37 -30.98 12.51
CA GLY A 179 34.92 -31.65 11.33
C GLY A 179 36.27 -31.09 10.88
N LEU A 180 36.48 -29.77 10.98
CA LEU A 180 37.78 -29.14 10.70
C LEU A 180 38.84 -29.54 11.72
N GLY A 181 38.46 -29.70 12.99
CA GLY A 181 39.31 -30.26 14.05
C GLY A 181 39.77 -31.68 13.72
N VAL A 182 38.83 -32.59 13.43
CA VAL A 182 39.13 -33.98 13.05
C VAL A 182 40.05 -34.05 11.84
N VAL A 183 39.78 -33.29 10.77
CA VAL A 183 40.63 -33.26 9.57
C VAL A 183 42.02 -32.68 9.86
N THR A 184 42.13 -31.73 10.81
CA THR A 184 43.43 -31.17 11.23
C THR A 184 44.26 -32.18 12.01
N ASP A 185 43.63 -32.96 12.90
CA ASP A 185 44.29 -34.02 13.66
C ASP A 185 44.68 -35.21 12.76
N GLU A 186 43.83 -35.61 11.81
CA GLU A 186 44.18 -36.61 10.79
C GLU A 186 45.34 -36.16 9.91
N LEU A 187 45.37 -34.89 9.49
CA LEU A 187 46.48 -34.31 8.72
C LEU A 187 47.77 -34.25 9.56
N ALA A 188 47.68 -33.90 10.85
CA ALA A 188 48.82 -33.91 11.76
C ALA A 188 49.39 -35.33 11.96
N LYS A 189 48.49 -36.31 12.17
CA LYS A 189 48.83 -37.74 12.26
C LYS A 189 49.49 -38.23 10.98
N LEU A 190 48.86 -38.03 9.81
CA LEU A 190 49.41 -38.43 8.52
C LEU A 190 50.77 -37.78 8.23
N ARG A 191 50.96 -36.52 8.62
CA ARG A 191 52.25 -35.83 8.52
C ARG A 191 53.33 -36.41 9.45
N SER A 192 52.95 -36.89 10.64
CA SER A 192 53.87 -37.60 11.54
C SER A 192 54.23 -39.00 11.03
N GLU A 193 53.25 -39.72 10.46
CA GLU A 193 53.41 -41.05 9.89
C GLU A 193 54.27 -41.00 8.62
N SER A 194 53.99 -40.06 7.71
CA SER A 194 54.82 -39.77 6.53
C SER A 194 56.28 -39.48 6.91
N ARG A 195 56.52 -38.63 7.92
CA ARG A 195 57.88 -38.37 8.44
C ARG A 195 58.55 -39.64 8.97
N SER A 196 57.83 -40.45 9.75
CA SER A 196 58.34 -41.70 10.31
C SER A 196 58.70 -42.72 9.21
N VAL A 197 57.83 -42.87 8.20
CA VAL A 197 58.08 -43.73 7.04
C VAL A 197 59.26 -43.21 6.22
N HIS A 198 59.38 -41.90 5.97
CA HIS A 198 60.53 -41.33 5.28
C HIS A 198 61.84 -41.60 6.03
N VAL A 199 61.91 -41.35 7.34
CA VAL A 199 63.11 -41.63 8.15
C VAL A 199 63.50 -43.11 8.06
N ARG A 200 62.53 -44.03 8.22
CA ARG A 200 62.77 -45.48 8.12
C ARG A 200 63.23 -45.91 6.74
N VAL A 201 62.70 -45.31 5.67
CA VAL A 201 63.13 -45.60 4.29
C VAL A 201 64.53 -45.05 4.03
N THR A 202 64.87 -43.84 4.49
CA THR A 202 66.23 -43.29 4.39
C THR A 202 67.23 -44.15 5.17
N GLU A 203 66.89 -44.63 6.35
CA GLU A 203 67.72 -45.56 7.12
C GLU A 203 67.97 -46.89 6.39
N GLN A 204 66.91 -47.48 5.81
CA GLN A 204 67.02 -48.70 4.99
C GLN A 204 67.85 -48.49 3.72
N VAL A 205 67.74 -47.33 3.08
CA VAL A 205 68.59 -46.97 1.93
C VAL A 205 70.05 -46.82 2.35
N ASN A 206 70.34 -46.14 3.46
CA ASN A 206 71.71 -45.96 3.96
C ASN A 206 72.38 -47.30 4.32
N ASP A 207 71.65 -48.22 4.96
CA ASP A 207 72.11 -49.60 5.24
C ASP A 207 72.32 -50.40 3.95
N ALA A 208 71.41 -50.31 2.97
CA ALA A 208 71.58 -50.95 1.67
C ALA A 208 72.81 -50.40 0.89
N GLU A 209 73.04 -49.09 0.89
CA GLU A 209 74.25 -48.49 0.31
C GLU A 209 75.52 -48.92 1.06
N GLY A 210 75.48 -48.99 2.40
CA GLY A 210 76.60 -49.47 3.21
C GLY A 210 77.01 -50.90 2.83
N ARG A 211 76.01 -51.78 2.65
CA ARG A 211 76.22 -53.15 2.16
C ARG A 211 76.76 -53.18 0.73
N LEU A 212 76.29 -52.31 -0.16
CA LEU A 212 76.81 -52.19 -1.53
C LEU A 212 78.27 -51.72 -1.56
N ARG A 213 78.65 -50.75 -0.72
CA ARG A 213 80.05 -50.30 -0.57
C ARG A 213 80.95 -51.44 -0.09
N ALA A 214 80.55 -52.17 0.95
CA ALA A 214 81.29 -53.32 1.46
C ALA A 214 81.37 -54.50 0.47
N LEU A 215 80.38 -54.67 -0.42
CA LEU A 215 80.44 -55.64 -1.51
C LEU A 215 81.37 -55.19 -2.64
N SER A 216 81.45 -53.88 -2.91
CA SER A 216 82.38 -53.30 -3.90
C SER A 216 83.83 -53.42 -3.45
N GLU A 217 84.13 -53.09 -2.19
CA GLU A 217 85.47 -53.24 -1.59
C GLU A 217 85.95 -54.69 -1.67
N ARG A 218 85.10 -55.65 -1.30
CA ARG A 218 85.41 -57.09 -1.40
C ARG A 218 85.51 -57.61 -2.84
N LEU A 219 84.89 -56.93 -3.81
CA LEU A 219 85.06 -57.25 -5.23
C LEU A 219 86.43 -56.76 -5.72
N GLU A 220 86.85 -55.57 -5.31
CA GLU A 220 88.18 -55.00 -5.58
C GLU A 220 89.29 -55.85 -4.94
N GLU A 221 89.15 -56.28 -3.68
CA GLU A 221 90.05 -57.24 -3.03
C GLU A 221 90.23 -58.53 -3.85
N VAL A 222 89.12 -59.09 -4.37
CA VAL A 222 89.12 -60.32 -5.16
C VAL A 222 89.69 -60.10 -6.55
N GLU A 223 89.39 -59.00 -7.23
CA GLU A 223 89.99 -58.68 -8.53
C GLU A 223 91.50 -58.50 -8.38
N ASP A 224 91.93 -57.75 -7.38
CA ASP A 224 93.33 -57.41 -7.20
C ASP A 224 94.15 -58.59 -6.63
N GLY A 225 93.52 -59.45 -5.83
CA GLY A 225 94.03 -60.79 -5.50
C GLY A 225 94.17 -61.69 -6.74
N THR A 226 93.19 -61.66 -7.64
CA THR A 226 93.23 -62.42 -8.91
C THR A 226 94.34 -61.92 -9.83
N ARG A 227 94.48 -60.59 -10.00
CA ARG A 227 95.58 -59.95 -10.75
C ARG A 227 96.96 -60.31 -10.15
N ARG A 228 97.10 -60.32 -8.83
CA ARG A 228 98.33 -60.74 -8.13
C ARG A 228 98.63 -62.22 -8.35
N ASN A 229 97.63 -63.09 -8.25
CA ASN A 229 97.78 -64.53 -8.48
C ASN A 229 98.13 -64.85 -9.94
N ALA A 230 97.56 -64.14 -10.92
CA ALA A 230 97.92 -64.29 -12.33
C ALA A 230 99.39 -63.95 -12.59
N ARG A 231 99.89 -62.81 -12.08
CA ARG A 231 101.31 -62.39 -12.17
C ARG A 231 102.28 -63.27 -11.35
N LEU A 232 101.77 -64.04 -10.40
CA LEU A 232 102.53 -65.07 -9.69
C LEU A 232 102.63 -66.34 -10.55
N LEU A 233 101.50 -66.80 -11.08
CA LEU A 233 101.41 -67.97 -11.96
C LEU A 233 102.28 -67.80 -13.20
N GLU A 234 102.10 -66.69 -13.93
CA GLU A 234 102.86 -66.34 -15.15
C GLU A 234 104.37 -66.41 -14.92
N ARG A 235 104.87 -65.86 -13.79
CA ARG A 235 106.30 -65.97 -13.46
C ARG A 235 106.73 -67.38 -13.10
N THR A 236 105.91 -68.15 -12.37
CA THR A 236 106.26 -69.56 -12.08
C THR A 236 106.24 -70.43 -13.33
N GLU A 237 105.33 -70.16 -14.28
CA GLU A 237 105.28 -70.83 -15.58
C GLU A 237 106.48 -70.43 -16.46
N GLU A 238 106.87 -69.16 -16.47
CA GLU A 238 108.07 -68.69 -17.18
C GLU A 238 109.37 -69.25 -16.54
N GLU A 239 109.46 -69.33 -15.21
CA GLU A 239 110.59 -69.94 -14.49
C GLU A 239 110.71 -71.44 -14.74
N ASP A 240 109.61 -72.20 -14.69
CA ASP A 240 109.64 -73.64 -15.00
C ASP A 240 109.83 -73.89 -16.51
N ALA A 241 109.33 -73.03 -17.40
CA ALA A 241 109.64 -73.09 -18.83
C ALA A 241 111.13 -72.86 -19.11
N LYS A 242 111.74 -71.84 -18.49
CA LYS A 242 113.20 -71.62 -18.55
C LYS A 242 113.99 -72.80 -17.99
N ARG A 243 113.53 -73.41 -16.90
CA ARG A 243 114.13 -74.62 -16.30
C ARG A 243 114.06 -75.83 -17.23
N VAL A 244 112.92 -76.04 -17.88
CA VAL A 244 112.74 -77.11 -18.89
C VAL A 244 113.61 -76.85 -20.12
N GLN A 245 113.65 -75.62 -20.64
CA GLN A 245 114.50 -75.25 -21.77
C GLN A 245 115.98 -75.50 -21.44
N SER A 246 116.47 -75.02 -20.29
CA SER A 246 117.86 -75.27 -19.86
C SER A 246 118.19 -76.76 -19.71
N HIS A 247 117.22 -77.60 -19.30
CA HIS A 247 117.38 -79.05 -19.29
C HIS A 247 117.40 -79.67 -20.69
N LEU A 248 116.62 -79.13 -21.65
CA LEU A 248 116.62 -79.57 -23.05
C LEU A 248 117.90 -79.15 -23.78
N ASP A 249 118.38 -77.92 -23.57
CA ASP A 249 119.64 -77.42 -24.13
C ASP A 249 120.82 -78.23 -23.59
N TRP A 250 120.83 -78.51 -22.28
CA TRP A 250 121.83 -79.38 -21.67
C TRP A 250 121.79 -80.80 -22.23
N ASN A 251 120.60 -81.40 -22.40
CA ASN A 251 120.44 -82.73 -22.96
C ASN A 251 120.87 -82.78 -24.45
N THR A 252 120.53 -81.74 -25.22
CA THR A 252 120.98 -81.57 -26.61
C THR A 252 122.50 -81.52 -26.69
N GLY A 253 123.15 -80.72 -25.83
CA GLY A 253 124.61 -80.68 -25.74
C GLY A 253 125.25 -81.99 -25.24
N GLN A 254 124.55 -82.80 -24.42
CA GLN A 254 124.99 -84.17 -24.13
C GLN A 254 124.88 -85.09 -25.35
N CYS A 255 123.80 -84.99 -26.14
CA CYS A 255 123.63 -85.75 -27.38
C CYS A 255 124.68 -85.37 -28.43
N GLU A 256 124.94 -84.08 -28.65
CA GLU A 256 126.01 -83.59 -29.54
C GLU A 256 127.40 -84.03 -29.07
N GLY A 257 127.67 -83.96 -27.75
CA GLY A 257 128.91 -84.45 -27.16
C GLY A 257 129.10 -85.97 -27.31
N VAL A 258 128.01 -86.76 -27.18
CA VAL A 258 128.01 -88.20 -27.47
C VAL A 258 128.22 -88.47 -28.96
N GLN A 259 127.64 -87.64 -29.83
CA GLN A 259 127.77 -87.77 -31.28
C GLN A 259 129.21 -87.48 -31.77
N LEU A 260 129.91 -86.52 -31.15
CA LEU A 260 131.36 -86.31 -31.35
C LEU A 260 132.22 -87.43 -30.74
N LEU A 261 131.80 -88.03 -29.62
CA LEU A 261 132.50 -89.15 -28.98
C LEU A 261 132.27 -90.51 -29.67
N LEU A 262 131.32 -90.63 -30.61
CA LEU A 262 131.18 -91.81 -31.45
C LEU A 262 132.10 -91.82 -32.67
N GLU A 263 132.81 -90.73 -32.95
CA GLU A 263 133.74 -90.61 -34.09
C GLU A 263 135.22 -90.77 -33.67
N SER A 264 135.51 -91.11 -32.39
CA SER A 264 136.89 -91.31 -31.92
C SER A 264 137.12 -92.45 -30.91
N GLU A 265 137.88 -93.45 -31.38
CA GLU A 265 138.76 -94.38 -30.66
C GLU A 265 138.19 -95.57 -29.86
N GLU A 266 138.95 -96.67 -29.88
CA GLU A 266 138.60 -97.98 -29.31
C GLU A 266 139.04 -98.19 -27.84
N VAL A 267 138.19 -98.93 -27.10
CA VAL A 267 138.53 -99.89 -26.03
C VAL A 267 139.46 -99.42 -24.88
N ARG A 268 138.83 -99.06 -23.75
CA ARG A 268 139.41 -99.34 -22.41
C ARG A 268 138.37 -99.47 -21.29
N SER A 269 138.64 -100.39 -20.35
CA SER A 269 138.07 -100.48 -18.99
C SER A 269 136.59 -100.88 -18.81
N PRO A 270 136.28 -102.20 -18.83
CA PRO A 270 134.99 -102.75 -18.37
C PRO A 270 134.63 -102.43 -16.90
N ILE A 271 135.63 -102.15 -16.05
CA ILE A 271 135.41 -101.89 -14.61
C ILE A 271 134.77 -100.52 -14.37
N SER A 272 135.18 -99.50 -15.15
CA SER A 272 134.53 -98.18 -15.10
C SER A 272 133.11 -98.18 -15.67
N HIS A 273 132.78 -99.13 -16.56
CA HIS A 273 131.39 -99.30 -17.00
C HIS A 273 130.49 -99.83 -15.87
N LEU A 274 130.98 -100.73 -15.01
CA LEU A 274 130.19 -101.24 -13.88
C LEU A 274 129.95 -100.17 -12.79
N SER A 275 130.98 -99.42 -12.37
CA SER A 275 130.79 -98.35 -11.38
C SER A 275 129.98 -97.17 -11.94
N ARG A 276 130.06 -96.92 -13.25
CA ARG A 276 129.17 -95.98 -13.96
C ARG A 276 127.73 -96.49 -13.97
N LEU A 277 127.49 -97.76 -14.28
CA LEU A 277 126.16 -98.36 -14.32
C LEU A 277 125.50 -98.37 -12.93
N GLU A 278 126.25 -98.66 -11.86
CA GLU A 278 125.76 -98.58 -10.47
C GLU A 278 125.34 -97.15 -10.09
N LYS A 279 126.12 -96.14 -10.52
CA LYS A 279 125.78 -94.73 -10.34
C LYS A 279 124.56 -94.31 -11.19
N GLU A 280 124.46 -94.75 -12.44
CA GLU A 280 123.33 -94.47 -13.33
C GLU A 280 122.04 -95.15 -12.83
N VAL A 281 122.11 -96.38 -12.31
CA VAL A 281 120.99 -97.07 -11.63
C VAL A 281 120.56 -96.34 -10.35
N SER A 282 121.52 -95.79 -9.59
CA SER A 282 121.22 -95.00 -8.39
C SER A 282 120.50 -93.68 -8.77
N GLN A 283 121.02 -92.97 -9.76
CA GLN A 283 120.37 -91.75 -10.30
C GLN A 283 118.99 -92.04 -10.89
N LEU A 284 118.81 -93.18 -11.58
CA LEU A 284 117.53 -93.61 -12.12
C LEU A 284 116.52 -93.94 -11.01
N LYS A 285 116.98 -94.47 -9.87
CA LYS A 285 116.16 -94.73 -8.68
C LYS A 285 115.70 -93.42 -8.02
N ASP A 286 116.60 -92.46 -7.84
CA ASP A 286 116.27 -91.13 -7.29
C ASP A 286 115.30 -90.38 -8.21
N TRP A 287 115.54 -90.43 -9.54
CA TRP A 287 114.65 -89.89 -10.56
C TRP A 287 113.27 -90.57 -10.55
N SER A 288 113.21 -91.89 -10.38
CA SER A 288 111.96 -92.64 -10.23
C SER A 288 111.17 -92.23 -8.98
N SER A 289 111.85 -92.02 -7.83
CA SER A 289 111.18 -91.49 -6.64
C SER A 289 110.67 -90.06 -6.82
N SER A 290 111.46 -89.17 -7.45
CA SER A 290 111.07 -87.79 -7.74
C SER A 290 109.89 -87.71 -8.72
N LEU A 291 109.89 -88.56 -9.75
CA LEU A 291 108.78 -88.70 -10.70
C LEU A 291 107.51 -89.22 -10.00
N ASN A 292 107.64 -90.19 -9.10
CA ASN A 292 106.50 -90.71 -8.33
C ASN A 292 105.95 -89.68 -7.33
N GLU A 293 106.81 -88.87 -6.70
CA GLU A 293 106.39 -87.77 -5.83
C GLU A 293 105.68 -86.67 -6.63
N ARG A 294 106.25 -86.23 -7.77
CA ARG A 294 105.61 -85.21 -8.63
C ARG A 294 104.30 -85.71 -9.23
N ARG A 295 104.18 -87.02 -9.49
CA ARG A 295 102.91 -87.70 -9.84
C ARG A 295 101.87 -87.62 -8.69
N GLN A 296 102.29 -87.84 -7.44
CA GLN A 296 101.42 -87.73 -6.27
C GLN A 296 100.97 -86.28 -6.03
N GLN A 297 101.88 -85.31 -6.08
CA GLN A 297 101.56 -83.88 -6.00
C GLN A 297 100.58 -83.44 -7.11
N MET A 298 100.71 -84.00 -8.31
CA MET A 298 99.78 -83.73 -9.42
C MET A 298 98.38 -84.31 -9.15
N GLN A 299 98.29 -85.52 -8.60
CA GLN A 299 97.01 -86.13 -8.21
C GLN A 299 96.31 -85.33 -7.08
N GLU A 300 97.07 -84.86 -6.09
CA GLU A 300 96.54 -84.02 -5.01
C GLU A 300 96.04 -82.66 -5.52
N LYS A 301 96.80 -82.00 -6.42
CA LYS A 301 96.36 -80.76 -7.09
C LYS A 301 95.11 -80.98 -7.95
N MET A 302 95.01 -82.10 -8.67
CA MET A 302 93.80 -82.45 -9.43
C MET A 302 92.58 -82.64 -8.51
N ALA A 303 92.74 -83.32 -7.37
CA ALA A 303 91.67 -83.50 -6.40
C ALA A 303 91.18 -82.15 -5.81
N ALA A 304 92.11 -81.28 -5.41
CA ALA A 304 91.79 -79.94 -4.91
C ALA A 304 91.11 -79.06 -5.98
N LEU A 305 91.52 -79.18 -7.24
CA LEU A 305 90.91 -78.45 -8.36
C LEU A 305 89.49 -78.96 -8.67
N LEU A 306 89.25 -80.27 -8.66
CA LEU A 306 87.91 -80.85 -8.80
C LEU A 306 86.98 -80.37 -7.67
N GLU A 307 87.45 -80.33 -6.42
CA GLU A 307 86.69 -79.80 -5.30
C GLU A 307 86.42 -78.29 -5.43
N ALA A 308 87.36 -77.52 -5.99
CA ALA A 308 87.16 -76.10 -6.30
C ALA A 308 86.11 -75.88 -7.40
N VAL A 309 86.14 -76.67 -8.48
CA VAL A 309 85.12 -76.65 -9.55
C VAL A 309 83.75 -77.01 -8.97
N GLN A 310 83.63 -78.08 -8.18
CA GLN A 310 82.35 -78.46 -7.57
C GLN A 310 81.79 -77.35 -6.65
N ARG A 311 82.65 -76.64 -5.91
CA ARG A 311 82.24 -75.46 -5.11
C ARG A 311 81.75 -74.30 -5.98
N ILE A 312 82.34 -74.09 -7.16
CA ILE A 312 81.90 -73.05 -8.11
C ILE A 312 80.56 -73.44 -8.74
N GLU A 313 80.37 -74.69 -9.16
CA GLU A 313 79.10 -75.21 -9.67
C GLU A 313 77.97 -75.08 -8.64
N ASN A 314 78.20 -75.53 -7.40
CA ASN A 314 77.22 -75.45 -6.31
C ASN A 314 76.85 -74.00 -5.95
N ARG A 315 77.80 -73.06 -6.06
CA ARG A 315 77.51 -71.63 -5.91
C ARG A 315 76.74 -71.07 -7.10
N THR A 316 77.04 -71.51 -8.32
CA THR A 316 76.40 -71.04 -9.55
C THR A 316 74.94 -71.48 -9.62
N THR A 317 74.63 -72.72 -9.23
CA THR A 317 73.24 -73.22 -9.15
C THR A 317 72.45 -72.50 -8.05
N ALA A 318 73.05 -72.25 -6.88
CA ALA A 318 72.43 -71.47 -5.81
C ALA A 318 72.12 -70.02 -6.23
N ILE A 319 73.08 -69.34 -6.89
CA ILE A 319 72.88 -67.97 -7.43
C ILE A 319 71.77 -67.96 -8.50
N SER A 320 71.75 -68.94 -9.41
CA SER A 320 70.71 -69.07 -10.44
C SER A 320 69.32 -69.24 -9.81
N SER A 321 69.20 -70.00 -8.73
CA SER A 321 67.95 -70.19 -7.98
C SER A 321 67.47 -68.89 -7.30
N ASP A 322 68.37 -68.18 -6.60
CA ASP A 322 68.06 -66.90 -5.94
C ASP A 322 67.67 -65.80 -6.95
N VAL A 323 68.37 -65.69 -8.08
CA VAL A 323 68.01 -64.79 -9.18
C VAL A 323 66.63 -65.14 -9.74
N THR A 324 66.34 -66.42 -9.94
CA THR A 324 65.02 -66.88 -10.42
C THR A 324 63.91 -66.52 -9.44
N ALA A 325 64.12 -66.69 -8.14
CA ALA A 325 63.16 -66.32 -7.10
C ALA A 325 62.92 -64.80 -7.04
N LYS A 326 63.99 -64.00 -7.13
CA LYS A 326 63.90 -62.53 -7.16
C LYS A 326 63.17 -62.02 -8.41
N VAL A 327 63.44 -62.58 -9.58
CA VAL A 327 62.69 -62.28 -10.82
C VAL A 327 61.20 -62.64 -10.68
N ALA A 328 60.86 -63.73 -10.00
CA ALA A 328 59.47 -64.08 -9.71
C ALA A 328 58.77 -63.09 -8.76
N SER A 329 59.48 -62.58 -7.74
CA SER A 329 58.97 -61.50 -6.87
C SER A 329 58.73 -60.23 -7.67
N VAL A 330 59.74 -59.71 -8.36
CA VAL A 330 59.64 -58.48 -9.17
C VAL A 330 58.53 -58.60 -10.23
N ARG A 331 58.36 -59.76 -10.86
CA ARG A 331 57.26 -60.02 -11.82
C ARG A 331 55.87 -60.03 -11.16
N THR A 332 55.80 -60.31 -9.85
CA THR A 332 54.58 -60.19 -9.05
C THR A 332 54.32 -58.72 -8.71
N ASP A 333 55.33 -58.00 -8.26
CA ASP A 333 55.22 -56.58 -7.89
C ASP A 333 54.87 -55.69 -9.11
N VAL A 334 55.44 -55.96 -10.28
CA VAL A 334 55.06 -55.32 -11.56
C VAL A 334 53.58 -55.54 -11.89
N ARG A 335 53.00 -56.73 -11.59
CA ARG A 335 51.56 -56.95 -11.77
C ARG A 335 50.71 -56.20 -10.74
N ARG A 336 51.21 -56.01 -9.52
CA ARG A 336 50.52 -55.20 -8.49
C ARG A 336 50.52 -53.72 -8.87
N MET A 337 51.64 -53.21 -9.39
CA MET A 337 51.75 -51.85 -9.92
C MET A 337 50.78 -51.62 -11.09
N GLY A 338 50.71 -52.52 -12.08
CA GLY A 338 49.75 -52.41 -13.19
C GLY A 338 48.27 -52.50 -12.74
N GLY A 339 47.98 -53.14 -11.60
CA GLY A 339 46.66 -53.08 -10.97
C GLY A 339 46.36 -51.70 -10.38
N LEU A 340 47.31 -51.14 -9.63
CA LEU A 340 47.21 -49.80 -9.04
C LEU A 340 47.16 -48.69 -10.11
N GLU A 341 47.84 -48.88 -11.24
CA GLU A 341 47.78 -48.00 -12.42
C GLU A 341 46.34 -47.92 -12.97
N GLY A 342 45.67 -49.07 -13.13
CA GLY A 342 44.26 -49.12 -13.51
C GLY A 342 43.30 -48.53 -12.47
N GLU A 343 43.61 -48.64 -11.17
CA GLU A 343 42.86 -47.96 -10.11
C GLU A 343 43.05 -46.43 -10.16
N VAL A 344 44.26 -45.94 -10.46
CA VAL A 344 44.57 -44.52 -10.66
C VAL A 344 43.84 -43.97 -11.89
N ASP A 345 43.83 -44.67 -13.02
CA ASP A 345 43.07 -44.27 -14.21
C ASP A 345 41.55 -44.21 -13.94
N ALA A 346 41.01 -45.18 -13.18
CA ALA A 346 39.62 -45.17 -12.76
C ALA A 346 39.30 -43.99 -11.83
N LEU A 347 40.22 -43.61 -10.93
CA LEU A 347 40.11 -42.44 -10.08
C LEU A 347 40.24 -41.12 -10.86
N LEU A 348 41.12 -41.03 -11.86
CA LEU A 348 41.23 -39.88 -12.75
C LEU A 348 39.95 -39.67 -13.55
N SER A 349 39.42 -40.74 -14.17
CA SER A 349 38.14 -40.70 -14.89
C SER A 349 36.97 -40.28 -13.98
N ARG A 350 36.91 -40.81 -12.74
CA ARG A 350 35.92 -40.41 -11.75
C ARG A 350 36.09 -38.96 -11.28
N THR A 351 37.32 -38.45 -11.23
CA THR A 351 37.64 -37.07 -10.84
C THR A 351 37.20 -36.08 -11.92
N GLY A 352 37.51 -36.34 -13.19
CA GLY A 352 37.01 -35.52 -14.31
C GLY A 352 35.47 -35.49 -14.37
N GLN A 353 34.81 -36.64 -14.16
CA GLN A 353 33.34 -36.69 -14.03
C GLN A 353 32.78 -35.93 -12.82
N LEU A 354 33.60 -35.66 -11.79
CA LEU A 354 33.20 -34.86 -10.64
C LEU A 354 33.42 -33.37 -10.92
N GLU A 355 34.53 -33.02 -11.56
CA GLU A 355 34.84 -31.68 -12.07
C GLU A 355 33.76 -31.18 -13.05
N ASP A 356 33.35 -31.99 -14.03
CA ASP A 356 32.23 -31.68 -14.93
C ASP A 356 30.91 -31.40 -14.18
N LYS A 357 30.64 -32.17 -13.11
CA LYS A 357 29.44 -31.97 -12.28
C LYS A 357 29.52 -30.69 -11.46
N VAL A 358 30.69 -30.34 -10.92
CA VAL A 358 30.94 -29.06 -10.24
C VAL A 358 30.79 -27.90 -11.23
N ASN A 359 31.45 -27.97 -12.39
CA ASN A 359 31.37 -26.96 -13.45
C ASN A 359 29.92 -26.72 -13.94
N ASN A 360 29.11 -27.78 -14.06
CA ASN A 360 27.68 -27.65 -14.38
C ASN A 360 26.87 -27.09 -13.19
N ALA A 361 27.14 -27.52 -11.95
CA ALA A 361 26.46 -27.01 -10.76
C ALA A 361 26.73 -25.51 -10.55
N GLU A 362 27.96 -25.05 -10.75
CA GLU A 362 28.34 -23.64 -10.71
C GLU A 362 27.61 -22.84 -11.79
N LYS A 363 27.64 -23.28 -13.06
CA LYS A 363 26.90 -22.63 -14.16
C LYS A 363 25.41 -22.52 -13.87
N GLN A 364 24.80 -23.54 -13.26
CA GLN A 364 23.40 -23.47 -12.82
C GLN A 364 23.19 -22.54 -11.62
N MET A 365 24.12 -22.50 -10.65
CA MET A 365 24.05 -21.60 -9.50
C MET A 365 24.14 -20.15 -9.93
N VAL A 366 25.15 -19.79 -10.74
CA VAL A 366 25.33 -18.44 -11.31
C VAL A 366 24.09 -18.02 -12.09
N LYS A 367 23.52 -18.91 -12.92
CA LYS A 367 22.27 -18.63 -13.64
C LYS A 367 21.10 -18.34 -12.68
N ARG A 368 20.83 -19.19 -11.69
CA ARG A 368 19.72 -19.02 -10.73
C ARG A 368 19.90 -17.75 -9.88
N VAL A 369 21.12 -17.46 -9.45
CA VAL A 369 21.46 -16.24 -8.71
C VAL A 369 21.24 -15.00 -9.59
N GLY A 370 21.66 -15.04 -10.85
CA GLY A 370 21.39 -13.97 -11.83
C GLY A 370 19.90 -13.73 -12.08
N GLU A 371 19.11 -14.79 -12.24
CA GLU A 371 17.65 -14.71 -12.41
C GLU A 371 16.95 -14.12 -11.18
N VAL A 372 17.36 -14.51 -9.98
CA VAL A 372 16.83 -13.94 -8.71
C VAL A 372 17.25 -12.49 -8.51
N LEU A 373 18.49 -12.13 -8.84
CA LEU A 373 18.98 -10.75 -8.76
C LEU A 373 18.25 -9.85 -9.77
N ALA A 374 18.07 -10.27 -11.01
CA ALA A 374 17.31 -9.53 -12.02
C ALA A 374 15.86 -9.29 -11.55
N ALA A 375 15.16 -10.35 -11.13
CA ALA A 375 13.80 -10.24 -10.60
C ALA A 375 13.71 -9.36 -9.33
N SER A 376 14.77 -9.28 -8.53
CA SER A 376 14.85 -8.36 -7.39
C SER A 376 15.04 -6.91 -7.84
N ILE A 377 15.92 -6.65 -8.80
CA ILE A 377 16.17 -5.32 -9.39
C ILE A 377 14.89 -4.77 -10.06
N ASP A 378 14.15 -5.61 -10.78
CA ASP A 378 12.87 -5.24 -11.39
C ASP A 378 11.81 -4.86 -10.33
N ARG A 379 11.69 -5.66 -9.26
CA ARG A 379 10.79 -5.38 -8.13
C ARG A 379 11.16 -4.08 -7.42
N ILE A 380 12.44 -3.86 -7.15
CA ILE A 380 12.96 -2.63 -6.52
C ILE A 380 12.72 -1.42 -7.42
N SER A 381 12.90 -1.57 -8.74
CA SER A 381 12.66 -0.49 -9.72
C SER A 381 11.16 -0.14 -9.82
N SER A 382 10.29 -1.15 -9.84
CA SER A 382 8.84 -0.98 -9.78
C SER A 382 8.41 -0.29 -8.47
N LEU A 383 8.89 -0.79 -7.32
CA LEU A 383 8.64 -0.22 -6.00
C LEU A 383 9.10 1.23 -5.94
N LYS A 384 10.32 1.55 -6.37
CA LYS A 384 10.84 2.93 -6.47
C LYS A 384 9.93 3.83 -7.31
N SER A 385 9.41 3.34 -8.43
CA SER A 385 8.46 4.10 -9.26
C SER A 385 7.10 4.34 -8.57
N SER A 386 6.69 3.43 -7.69
CA SER A 386 5.48 3.57 -6.87
C SER A 386 5.70 4.53 -5.70
N THR A 387 6.83 4.41 -5.00
CA THR A 387 7.28 5.35 -3.96
C THR A 387 7.37 6.77 -4.51
N GLU A 388 7.96 6.97 -5.68
CA GLU A 388 8.05 8.29 -6.34
C GLU A 388 6.67 8.90 -6.60
N LYS A 389 5.72 8.12 -7.17
CA LYS A 389 4.32 8.56 -7.38
C LYS A 389 3.62 8.89 -6.06
N ASN A 390 3.90 8.14 -4.99
CA ASN A 390 3.32 8.38 -3.67
C ASN A 390 3.91 9.66 -3.03
N THR A 391 5.22 9.89 -3.15
CA THR A 391 5.90 11.14 -2.72
C THR A 391 5.32 12.35 -3.46
N GLN A 392 5.16 12.27 -4.78
CA GLN A 392 4.53 13.33 -5.58
C GLN A 392 3.06 13.58 -5.21
N SER A 393 2.35 12.55 -4.72
CA SER A 393 0.96 12.67 -4.27
C SER A 393 0.86 13.27 -2.86
N LEU A 394 1.77 12.88 -1.95
CA LEU A 394 1.96 13.53 -0.66
C LEU A 394 2.31 15.00 -0.80
N GLU A 395 3.18 15.37 -1.74
CA GLU A 395 3.51 16.78 -2.02
C GLU A 395 2.34 17.59 -2.58
N LYS A 396 1.42 16.97 -3.34
CA LYS A 396 0.16 17.62 -3.75
C LYS A 396 -0.75 17.89 -2.55
N ILE A 397 -0.95 16.88 -1.71
CA ILE A 397 -1.74 17.01 -0.47
C ILE A 397 -1.12 18.07 0.46
N ARG A 398 0.21 18.06 0.62
CA ARG A 398 0.96 19.03 1.43
C ARG A 398 0.75 20.48 0.96
N LYS A 399 0.60 20.69 -0.35
CA LYS A 399 0.31 22.01 -0.95
C LYS A 399 -1.15 22.43 -0.79
N GLN A 400 -2.09 21.49 -0.63
CA GLN A 400 -3.50 21.77 -0.37
C GLN A 400 -3.81 22.00 1.13
N ILE A 401 -3.04 21.42 2.06
CA ILE A 401 -3.18 21.67 3.51
C ILE A 401 -3.28 23.17 3.89
N PRO A 402 -2.43 24.10 3.39
CA PRO A 402 -2.57 25.52 3.71
C PRO A 402 -3.84 26.16 3.12
N GLU A 403 -4.34 25.69 1.96
CA GLU A 403 -5.62 26.16 1.41
C GLU A 403 -6.79 25.71 2.29
N PHE A 404 -6.81 24.43 2.68
CA PHE A 404 -7.80 23.91 3.64
C PHE A 404 -7.76 24.67 4.97
N SER A 405 -6.57 24.91 5.53
CA SER A 405 -6.41 25.70 6.77
C SER A 405 -6.93 27.14 6.63
N ALA A 406 -6.73 27.78 5.48
CA ALA A 406 -7.27 29.11 5.20
C ALA A 406 -8.81 29.10 5.05
N THR A 407 -9.40 28.06 4.45
CA THR A 407 -10.87 27.92 4.36
C THR A 407 -11.50 27.58 5.71
N ASP A 408 -10.85 26.75 6.53
CA ASP A 408 -11.31 26.38 7.86
C ASP A 408 -11.30 27.59 8.80
N LYS A 409 -10.20 28.37 8.81
CA LYS A 409 -10.15 29.65 9.54
C LYS A 409 -11.26 30.62 9.11
N LYS A 410 -11.52 30.73 7.80
CA LYS A 410 -12.63 31.54 7.25
C LYS A 410 -14.01 31.02 7.64
N LEU A 411 -14.18 29.71 7.85
CA LEU A 411 -15.41 29.13 8.39
C LEU A 411 -15.56 29.43 9.88
N TYR A 412 -14.48 29.29 10.66
CA TYR A 412 -14.43 29.66 12.07
C TYR A 412 -14.83 31.13 12.31
N ASP A 413 -14.23 32.06 11.56
CA ASP A 413 -14.56 33.50 11.62
C ASP A 413 -16.05 33.76 11.32
N ARG A 414 -16.64 33.01 10.36
CA ARG A 414 -18.07 33.08 10.05
C ARG A 414 -18.96 32.49 11.15
N ILE A 415 -18.54 31.42 11.82
CA ILE A 415 -19.26 30.83 12.95
C ILE A 415 -19.29 31.82 14.12
N VAL A 416 -18.15 32.40 14.50
CA VAL A 416 -18.07 33.43 15.55
C VAL A 416 -18.95 34.65 15.20
N ALA A 417 -18.96 35.09 13.94
CA ALA A 417 -19.83 36.16 13.48
C ALA A 417 -21.33 35.79 13.63
N LEU A 418 -21.72 34.56 13.29
CA LEU A 418 -23.09 34.04 13.44
C LEU A 418 -23.50 33.84 14.91
N GLU A 419 -22.58 33.45 15.79
CA GLU A 419 -22.84 33.43 17.24
C GLU A 419 -23.05 34.84 17.78
N SER A 420 -22.27 35.82 17.32
CA SER A 420 -22.46 37.22 17.70
C SER A 420 -23.82 37.78 17.24
N SER A 421 -24.31 37.38 16.06
CA SER A 421 -25.62 37.81 15.55
C SER A 421 -26.77 37.05 16.22
N ARG A 422 -26.61 35.75 16.50
CA ARG A 422 -27.50 34.98 17.37
C ARG A 422 -27.62 35.61 18.76
N ALA A 423 -26.51 36.03 19.37
CA ALA A 423 -26.52 36.69 20.66
C ALA A 423 -27.17 38.09 20.63
N LYS A 424 -27.15 38.80 19.50
CA LYS A 424 -27.95 40.02 19.29
C LYS A 424 -29.44 39.69 19.18
N LEU A 425 -29.79 38.68 18.37
CA LEU A 425 -31.17 38.24 18.17
C LEU A 425 -31.82 37.70 19.46
N VAL A 426 -31.08 36.96 20.28
CA VAL A 426 -31.56 36.51 21.60
C VAL A 426 -31.91 37.71 22.47
N ARG A 427 -31.04 38.73 22.57
CA ARG A 427 -31.34 39.95 23.34
C ARG A 427 -32.59 40.66 22.84
N THR A 428 -32.80 40.78 21.52
CA THR A 428 -34.00 41.43 20.98
C THR A 428 -35.27 40.60 21.19
N VAL A 429 -35.18 39.27 21.17
CA VAL A 429 -36.29 38.37 21.53
C VAL A 429 -36.61 38.44 23.03
N THR A 430 -35.61 38.50 23.91
CA THR A 430 -35.80 38.73 25.34
C THR A 430 -36.50 40.06 25.59
N PHE A 431 -36.01 41.16 24.99
CA PHE A 431 -36.65 42.47 25.07
C PHE A 431 -38.10 42.47 24.54
N ALA A 432 -38.38 41.78 23.43
CA ALA A 432 -39.75 41.61 22.94
C ALA A 432 -40.63 40.82 23.93
N SER A 433 -40.07 39.84 24.64
CA SER A 433 -40.79 39.12 25.71
C SER A 433 -41.02 39.97 26.97
N GLU A 434 -40.14 40.92 27.28
CA GLU A 434 -40.31 41.93 28.34
C GLU A 434 -41.32 43.03 27.97
N LEU A 435 -41.47 43.33 26.67
CA LEU A 435 -42.52 44.22 26.16
C LEU A 435 -43.90 43.56 26.23
N LYS A 436 -44.01 42.25 26.03
CA LYS A 436 -45.30 41.53 26.04
C LYS A 436 -46.20 41.81 27.26
N PRO A 437 -45.72 41.75 28.52
CA PRO A 437 -46.55 42.12 29.68
C PRO A 437 -46.88 43.61 29.72
N LYS A 438 -45.98 44.51 29.28
CA LYS A 438 -46.24 45.96 29.26
C LYS A 438 -47.31 46.34 28.22
N VAL A 439 -47.30 45.69 27.06
CA VAL A 439 -48.35 45.84 26.04
C VAL A 439 -49.67 45.22 26.53
N PHE A 440 -49.62 44.14 27.33
CA PHE A 440 -50.81 43.57 27.95
C PHE A 440 -51.43 44.51 29.00
N THR A 441 -50.63 45.10 29.91
CA THR A 441 -51.16 46.08 30.88
C THR A 441 -51.72 47.30 30.16
N ILE A 442 -51.02 47.88 29.19
CA ILE A 442 -51.54 49.00 28.39
C ILE A 442 -52.87 48.64 27.71
N LYS A 443 -53.00 47.42 27.15
CA LYS A 443 -54.28 46.96 26.57
C LYS A 443 -55.38 46.80 27.62
N GLN A 444 -55.05 46.35 28.83
CA GLN A 444 -55.98 46.26 29.96
C GLN A 444 -56.42 47.64 30.44
N ASP A 445 -55.50 48.61 30.50
CA ASP A 445 -55.79 50.01 30.83
C ASP A 445 -56.74 50.65 29.80
N PHE A 446 -56.48 50.44 28.50
CA PHE A 446 -57.40 50.87 27.43
C PHE A 446 -58.79 50.21 27.53
N ALA A 447 -58.87 48.91 27.86
CA ALA A 447 -60.15 48.22 28.08
C ALA A 447 -60.88 48.69 29.36
N MET A 448 -60.19 49.33 30.31
CA MET A 448 -60.81 49.99 31.46
C MET A 448 -61.26 51.43 31.14
N LEU A 449 -60.59 52.11 30.21
CA LEU A 449 -61.00 53.42 29.68
C LEU A 449 -62.22 53.31 28.74
N GLU A 450 -62.37 52.21 28.01
CA GLU A 450 -63.49 51.97 27.07
C GLU A 450 -64.89 52.17 27.69
N PRO A 451 -65.25 51.57 28.85
CA PRO A 451 -66.53 51.85 29.51
C PRO A 451 -66.64 53.26 30.10
N GLN A 452 -65.53 53.91 30.47
CA GLN A 452 -65.55 55.32 30.90
C GLN A 452 -65.84 56.26 29.73
N LEU A 453 -65.30 55.97 28.54
CA LEU A 453 -65.60 56.69 27.31
C LEU A 453 -67.06 56.49 26.91
N ALA A 454 -67.61 55.28 27.08
CA ALA A 454 -69.02 54.99 26.86
C ALA A 454 -69.96 55.76 27.82
N ASP A 455 -69.64 55.85 29.12
CA ASP A 455 -70.37 56.70 30.09
C ASP A 455 -70.33 58.18 29.67
N ILE A 456 -69.16 58.69 29.29
CA ILE A 456 -69.00 60.07 28.83
C ILE A 456 -69.82 60.33 27.56
N ILE A 457 -69.81 59.41 26.59
CA ILE A 457 -70.65 59.51 25.38
C ILE A 457 -72.14 59.51 25.74
N PHE A 458 -72.59 58.62 26.63
CA PHE A 458 -73.99 58.57 27.08
C PHE A 458 -74.42 59.86 27.80
N ARG A 459 -73.56 60.40 28.67
CA ARG A 459 -73.80 61.66 29.37
C ARG A 459 -73.78 62.88 28.44
N ILE A 460 -72.95 62.88 27.40
CA ILE A 460 -72.98 63.91 26.35
C ILE A 460 -74.28 63.78 25.53
N GLY A 461 -74.74 62.57 25.24
CA GLY A 461 -76.03 62.31 24.57
C GLY A 461 -77.21 62.86 25.37
N ASN A 462 -77.32 62.49 26.65
CA ASN A 462 -78.38 62.99 27.54
C ASN A 462 -78.32 64.52 27.69
N LEU A 463 -77.12 65.11 27.79
CA LEU A 463 -76.96 66.56 27.85
C LEU A 463 -77.36 67.26 26.54
N ALA A 464 -77.10 66.64 25.38
CA ALA A 464 -77.55 67.14 24.10
C ALA A 464 -79.09 67.10 23.97
N GLU A 465 -79.73 66.03 24.48
CA GLU A 465 -81.20 65.93 24.52
C GLU A 465 -81.84 66.94 25.49
N ASP A 466 -81.24 67.16 26.67
CA ASP A 466 -81.60 68.24 27.60
C ASP A 466 -81.46 69.64 26.94
N VAL A 467 -80.45 69.83 26.08
CA VAL A 467 -80.24 71.09 25.34
C VAL A 467 -81.26 71.25 24.21
N MET A 468 -81.55 70.19 23.43
CA MET A 468 -82.61 70.24 22.42
C MET A 468 -83.97 70.56 23.06
N LYS A 469 -84.27 69.97 24.22
CA LYS A 469 -85.51 70.21 24.95
C LYS A 469 -85.62 71.66 25.43
N ARG A 470 -84.51 72.28 25.86
CA ARG A 470 -84.49 73.72 26.17
C ARG A 470 -84.64 74.60 24.93
N GLU A 471 -84.10 74.21 23.78
CA GLU A 471 -84.30 74.98 22.54
C GLU A 471 -85.78 74.89 22.09
N GLU A 472 -86.43 73.72 22.25
CA GLU A 472 -87.88 73.55 22.07
C GLU A 472 -88.68 74.43 23.05
N ASP A 473 -88.35 74.42 24.35
CA ASP A 473 -88.95 75.31 25.35
C ASP A 473 -88.74 76.80 24.97
N ILE A 474 -87.56 77.17 24.44
CA ILE A 474 -87.23 78.52 23.96
C ILE A 474 -88.01 78.89 22.69
N ILE A 475 -88.24 77.95 21.77
CA ILE A 475 -89.08 78.14 20.58
C ILE A 475 -90.54 78.37 21.00
N GLN A 476 -91.06 77.56 21.92
CA GLN A 476 -92.41 77.74 22.47
C GLN A 476 -92.54 79.07 23.25
N LEU A 477 -91.50 79.47 23.99
CA LEU A 477 -91.45 80.77 24.68
C LEU A 477 -91.37 81.95 23.69
N LYS A 478 -90.58 81.85 22.61
CA LYS A 478 -90.57 82.83 21.51
C LYS A 478 -91.94 82.93 20.84
N GLN A 479 -92.62 81.80 20.65
CA GLN A 479 -93.95 81.75 20.04
C GLN A 479 -95.04 82.33 20.96
N SER A 480 -94.93 82.10 22.27
CA SER A 480 -95.72 82.77 23.30
C SER A 480 -95.45 84.28 23.32
N LEU A 481 -94.19 84.71 23.18
CA LEU A 481 -93.81 86.12 23.07
C LEU A 481 -94.35 86.76 21.79
N THR A 482 -94.34 86.10 20.63
CA THR A 482 -94.98 86.64 19.42
C THR A 482 -96.48 86.75 19.58
N ASN A 483 -97.14 85.79 20.24
CA ASN A 483 -98.57 85.87 20.55
C ASN A 483 -98.88 87.00 21.54
N PHE A 484 -97.98 87.27 22.50
CA PHE A 484 -98.09 88.40 23.42
C PHE A 484 -97.86 89.74 22.69
N MET A 485 -96.91 89.80 21.75
CA MET A 485 -96.69 90.97 20.89
C MET A 485 -97.89 91.25 19.98
N THR A 486 -98.55 90.23 19.41
CA THR A 486 -99.80 90.46 18.65
C THR A 486 -100.93 90.91 19.55
N VAL A 487 -101.07 90.36 20.76
CA VAL A 487 -102.05 90.85 21.75
C VAL A 487 -101.72 92.29 22.21
N GLN A 488 -100.44 92.68 22.28
CA GLN A 488 -100.04 94.06 22.58
C GLN A 488 -100.33 95.03 21.41
N GLU A 489 -100.17 94.57 20.17
CA GLU A 489 -100.53 95.34 18.97
C GLU A 489 -102.05 95.46 18.82
N GLU A 490 -102.81 94.40 19.10
CA GLU A 490 -104.28 94.42 19.23
C GLU A 490 -104.74 95.32 20.38
N LEU A 491 -104.01 95.35 21.51
CA LEU A 491 -104.30 96.25 22.62
C LEU A 491 -104.11 97.72 22.21
N LYS A 492 -103.01 98.06 21.52
CA LYS A 492 -102.80 99.40 20.92
C LYS A 492 -103.89 99.76 19.93
N GLN A 493 -104.27 98.85 19.03
CA GLN A 493 -105.36 99.11 18.09
C GLN A 493 -106.70 99.25 18.82
N SER A 494 -106.91 98.58 19.95
CA SER A 494 -108.08 98.81 20.81
C SER A 494 -108.03 100.18 21.52
N GLU A 495 -106.84 100.65 21.89
CA GLU A 495 -106.58 101.96 22.50
C GLU A 495 -106.88 103.09 21.49
N GLU A 496 -106.33 103.04 20.27
CA GLU A 496 -106.62 103.99 19.19
C GLU A 496 -108.11 103.98 18.77
N ASN A 497 -108.79 102.82 18.83
CA ASN A 497 -110.24 102.75 18.55
C ASN A 497 -111.13 103.12 19.76
N LEU A 498 -110.57 103.20 20.97
CA LEU A 498 -111.24 103.70 22.17
C LEU A 498 -110.96 105.18 22.45
N GLU A 499 -110.17 105.87 21.61
CA GLU A 499 -110.11 107.33 21.56
C GLU A 499 -111.20 107.92 20.63
N VAL A 500 -112.45 107.57 20.97
CA VAL A 500 -113.46 108.53 21.45
C VAL A 500 -113.29 109.97 20.90
N LYS A 501 -114.18 110.52 20.07
CA LYS A 501 -115.62 110.28 19.82
C LYS A 501 -116.60 110.63 20.97
N LEU A 502 -116.09 111.31 22.00
CA LEU A 502 -116.82 112.23 22.90
C LEU A 502 -115.88 113.44 23.10
N VAL A 503 -116.02 114.61 22.46
CA VAL A 503 -117.15 115.57 22.33
C VAL A 503 -117.29 116.51 23.54
N SER A 504 -116.77 117.75 23.38
CA SER A 504 -117.03 118.99 24.15
C SER A 504 -116.65 119.01 25.65
N SER A 505 -116.22 120.13 26.25
CA SER A 505 -116.53 121.53 25.93
C SER A 505 -115.52 122.57 26.46
N ASP A 506 -115.60 123.77 25.87
CA ASP A 506 -115.26 125.10 26.42
C ASP A 506 -113.79 125.63 26.39
N MET A 507 -113.67 126.94 26.63
CA MET A 507 -112.60 127.83 26.17
C MET A 507 -111.61 128.27 27.28
N GLY A 508 -110.41 128.74 26.88
CA GLY A 508 -109.91 130.01 27.47
C GLY A 508 -108.39 130.23 27.66
N ILE A 509 -107.78 130.95 26.71
CA ILE A 509 -107.01 132.21 26.96
C ILE A 509 -105.70 132.17 27.80
N GLN A 510 -104.57 132.43 27.10
CA GLN A 510 -103.35 133.18 27.53
C GLN A 510 -102.51 132.67 28.74
N ASN A 511 -101.25 133.07 28.97
CA ASN A 511 -100.25 133.86 28.21
C ASN A 511 -98.85 133.23 28.45
N ASP A 512 -97.97 133.10 27.45
CA ASP A 512 -96.82 134.00 27.20
C ASP A 512 -95.78 134.12 28.35
N LEU A 513 -94.62 133.47 28.20
CA LEU A 513 -93.30 134.13 28.08
C LEU A 513 -92.15 133.10 27.90
N SER A 514 -91.24 133.36 26.94
CA SER A 514 -89.75 133.15 26.98
C SER A 514 -89.10 131.85 27.52
N LYS A 515 -87.93 131.34 27.08
CA LYS A 515 -86.99 131.59 25.95
C LYS A 515 -85.89 130.49 26.01
N THR A 516 -85.14 130.29 24.91
CA THR A 516 -83.81 129.59 24.87
C THR A 516 -83.79 128.10 25.29
N LEU A 517 -82.78 127.25 25.04
CA LEU A 517 -81.42 127.33 24.44
C LEU A 517 -81.22 125.93 23.73
N ILE A 518 -80.95 125.82 22.42
CA ILE A 518 -79.62 125.65 21.76
C ILE A 518 -79.05 124.20 21.71
N GLU A 519 -78.74 123.73 20.48
CA GLU A 519 -77.69 122.75 20.06
C GLU A 519 -77.76 121.27 20.56
N THR A 520 -77.13 120.24 19.97
CA THR A 520 -76.47 119.95 18.65
C THR A 520 -76.53 118.41 18.45
N ASP A 521 -76.81 117.83 17.26
CA ASP A 521 -75.98 117.64 16.04
C ASP A 521 -74.95 116.48 16.11
N TRP A 522 -74.52 115.99 14.93
CA TRP A 522 -73.46 115.01 14.61
C TRP A 522 -73.78 113.50 14.48
N SER A 523 -73.75 113.05 13.20
CA SER A 523 -72.99 111.92 12.62
C SER A 523 -72.95 110.53 13.29
N ASN A 524 -72.96 109.43 12.54
CA ASN A 524 -72.78 109.21 11.08
C ASN A 524 -73.60 108.01 10.59
#